data_AF-A0A3R6CT66-F1
#
_entry.id   AF-A0A3R6CT66-F1
#
_cell.length_a   1.000
_cell.length_b   1.000
_cell.length_c   1.000
_cell.angle_alpha   90.00
_cell.angle_beta   90.00
_cell.angle_gamma   90.00
#
_symmetry.space_group_name_H-M   'P 1'
#
loop_
_entity.id
_entity.type
_entity.pdbx_description
1 polymer ?
#
loop_
_entity_poly.entity_id
_entity_poly.type
_entity_poly.pdbx_seq_one_letter_code
_entity_poly.pdbx_strand_id
1 'polypeptide(L)'
;MFNYASFYIQGLHEFYGKNNVSFAKHEFKEVSYEYYRIMCYEIRDGQKIKRIVIDYQDFNTIVNDAYAWCDIYAKINVSKEDYNSGKYSKLLCIPPGFGIKIYGLWGSCWQALKNTFNIHKNGWNLYGTKSMYIREYLSNWHSRATLNTYLAEQRSFPNYIFFISTLWDNRIQSTPTNQLRAKFIRICKSLKNKHFEGGLFAKPTNPDYEKYSDLVFKQKYKHIDYIKSTQKSAIVFNVPSVLDCHGWKLGEFLAMGKAIISMPLFNHLAFPLIDGTHIRFCQDEEDIEKAILDIIYDEQKREKMEQAAKKYFLDYATPLKVIEQIHCKALSDYP
;
A
#
# COMPACT_ATOMS: atom_id res chain seq x y z
N MET A 1 -3.44 -5.91 -12.57
CA MET A 1 -2.33 -6.42 -11.73
C MET A 1 -2.88 -7.04 -10.45
N PHE A 2 -2.95 -8.38 -10.38
CA PHE A 2 -3.58 -9.13 -9.29
C PHE A 2 -2.92 -8.89 -7.92
N ASN A 3 -1.61 -8.63 -7.90
CA ASN A 3 -0.84 -8.54 -6.65
C ASN A 3 -1.38 -7.53 -5.64
N TYR A 4 -1.68 -6.30 -6.05
CA TYR A 4 -2.20 -5.26 -5.15
C TYR A 4 -3.73 -5.29 -5.07
N ALA A 5 -4.40 -5.67 -6.16
CA ALA A 5 -5.85 -5.91 -6.16
C ALA A 5 -6.29 -6.98 -5.14
N SER A 6 -5.39 -7.92 -4.82
CA SER A 6 -5.62 -8.97 -3.81
C SER A 6 -6.15 -8.43 -2.47
N PHE A 7 -5.71 -7.24 -2.05
CA PHE A 7 -6.20 -6.59 -0.83
C PHE A 7 -7.69 -6.33 -0.90
N TYR A 8 -8.15 -5.73 -1.99
CA TYR A 8 -9.56 -5.39 -2.17
C TYR A 8 -10.41 -6.62 -2.47
N ILE A 9 -9.86 -7.61 -3.18
CA ILE A 9 -10.54 -8.89 -3.40
C ILE A 9 -10.78 -9.61 -2.07
N GLN A 10 -9.82 -9.56 -1.14
CA GLN A 10 -10.03 -10.09 0.22
C GLN A 10 -11.20 -9.39 0.91
N GLY A 11 -11.26 -8.06 0.84
CA GLY A 11 -12.35 -7.28 1.42
C GLY A 11 -13.71 -7.62 0.80
N LEU A 12 -13.77 -7.80 -0.52
CA LEU A 12 -14.99 -8.21 -1.21
C LEU A 12 -15.46 -9.59 -0.75
N HIS A 13 -14.53 -10.54 -0.57
CA HIS A 13 -14.85 -11.86 -0.04
C HIS A 13 -15.31 -11.83 1.42
N GLU A 14 -14.72 -10.96 2.25
CA GLU A 14 -15.09 -10.79 3.65
C GLU A 14 -16.46 -10.14 3.80
N PHE A 15 -16.75 -9.11 2.99
CA PHE A 15 -17.99 -8.34 3.08
C PHE A 15 -19.18 -9.04 2.41
N TYR A 16 -19.05 -9.42 1.14
CA TYR A 16 -20.17 -10.03 0.38
C TYR A 16 -20.21 -11.55 0.51
N GLY A 17 -19.14 -12.20 0.97
CA GLY A 17 -19.00 -13.65 0.94
C GLY A 17 -18.50 -14.16 -0.42
N LYS A 18 -17.59 -15.14 -0.39
CA LYS A 18 -16.91 -15.67 -1.60
C LYS A 18 -17.86 -16.15 -2.71
N ASN A 19 -19.00 -16.71 -2.36
CA ASN A 19 -19.97 -17.23 -3.33
C ASN A 19 -20.71 -16.12 -4.09
N ASN A 20 -20.71 -14.90 -3.54
CA ASN A 20 -21.37 -13.73 -4.13
C ASN A 20 -20.40 -12.85 -4.92
N VAL A 21 -19.11 -13.21 -4.97
CA VAL A 21 -18.08 -12.50 -5.73
C VAL A 21 -17.66 -13.36 -6.91
N SER A 22 -17.88 -12.87 -8.12
CA SER A 22 -17.52 -13.60 -9.34
C SER A 22 -16.77 -12.72 -10.33
N PHE A 23 -15.81 -13.34 -11.04
CA PHE A 23 -15.13 -12.69 -12.16
C PHE A 23 -16.03 -12.81 -13.39
N ALA A 24 -16.57 -11.67 -13.84
CA ALA A 24 -17.48 -11.60 -14.98
C ALA A 24 -16.93 -10.72 -16.11
N LYS A 25 -17.43 -10.98 -17.32
CA LYS A 25 -17.01 -10.37 -18.59
C LYS A 25 -17.60 -8.96 -18.84
N HIS A 26 -18.78 -8.67 -18.29
CA HIS A 26 -19.82 -8.04 -19.12
C HIS A 26 -19.76 -6.51 -19.30
N GLU A 27 -19.22 -5.69 -18.38
CA GLU A 27 -19.43 -4.21 -18.49
C GLU A 27 -18.21 -3.31 -18.75
N PHE A 28 -17.01 -3.85 -18.98
CA PHE A 28 -15.82 -2.99 -18.87
C PHE A 28 -15.11 -2.59 -20.17
N LYS A 29 -15.73 -2.78 -21.33
CA LYS A 29 -15.09 -2.49 -22.63
C LYS A 29 -14.73 -1.01 -22.83
N GLU A 30 -15.39 -0.12 -22.09
CA GLU A 30 -15.26 1.33 -22.21
C GLU A 30 -14.11 1.91 -21.37
N VAL A 31 -13.50 1.11 -20.49
CA VAL A 31 -12.37 1.55 -19.65
C VAL A 31 -11.07 1.06 -20.29
N SER A 32 -10.19 1.99 -20.68
CA SER A 32 -8.84 1.63 -21.12
C SER A 32 -8.06 1.05 -19.94
N TYR A 33 -7.75 -0.24 -20.03
CA TYR A 33 -7.03 -0.98 -18.97
C TYR A 33 -5.51 -0.91 -19.10
N GLU A 34 -5.00 -0.37 -20.21
CA GLU A 34 -3.67 -0.74 -20.70
C GLU A 34 -2.51 -0.30 -19.79
N TYR A 35 -2.72 0.64 -18.87
CA TYR A 35 -1.63 1.20 -18.05
C TYR A 35 -1.95 1.45 -16.57
N TYR A 36 -3.17 1.17 -16.13
CA TYR A 36 -3.64 1.63 -14.83
C TYR A 36 -3.72 0.51 -13.79
N ARG A 37 -3.21 0.79 -12.58
CA ARG A 37 -3.41 -0.07 -11.41
C ARG A 37 -4.79 0.19 -10.79
N ILE A 38 -5.83 -0.19 -11.52
CA ILE A 38 -7.23 -0.07 -11.11
C ILE A 38 -7.90 -1.45 -10.99
N MET A 39 -8.98 -1.52 -10.24
CA MET A 39 -9.89 -2.67 -10.19
C MET A 39 -11.32 -2.16 -10.35
N CYS A 40 -12.01 -2.65 -11.37
CA CYS A 40 -13.41 -2.34 -11.61
C CYS A 40 -14.27 -3.50 -11.12
N TYR A 41 -15.41 -3.20 -10.49
CA TYR A 41 -16.42 -4.19 -10.17
C TYR A 41 -17.81 -3.53 -10.15
N GLU A 42 -18.85 -4.36 -10.12
CA GLU A 42 -20.22 -3.92 -9.99
C GLU A 42 -20.87 -4.55 -8.76
N ILE A 43 -21.71 -3.77 -8.10
CA ILE A 43 -22.63 -4.24 -7.07
C ILE A 43 -23.99 -4.39 -7.76
N ARG A 44 -24.57 -5.59 -7.70
CA ARG A 44 -25.86 -5.90 -8.31
C ARG A 44 -26.87 -6.27 -7.24
N ASP A 45 -27.98 -5.54 -7.22
CA ASP A 45 -29.12 -5.79 -6.37
C ASP A 45 -30.39 -5.82 -7.24
N GLY A 46 -30.80 -7.02 -7.65
CA GLY A 46 -31.84 -7.22 -8.66
C GLY A 46 -31.48 -6.56 -9.99
N GLN A 47 -32.28 -5.58 -10.41
CA GLN A 47 -32.04 -4.80 -11.64
C GLN A 47 -31.10 -3.61 -11.43
N LYS A 48 -30.80 -3.26 -10.18
CA LYS A 48 -29.98 -2.09 -9.87
C LYS A 48 -28.51 -2.47 -9.93
N ILE A 49 -27.72 -1.63 -10.61
CA ILE A 49 -26.29 -1.82 -10.82
C ILE A 49 -25.58 -0.57 -10.34
N LYS A 50 -24.56 -0.73 -9.50
CA LYS A 50 -23.62 0.32 -9.14
C LYS A 50 -22.21 -0.07 -9.58
N ARG A 51 -21.56 0.81 -10.33
CA ARG A 51 -20.25 0.63 -10.90
C ARG A 51 -19.19 1.27 -10.02
N ILE A 52 -18.19 0.49 -9.66
CA ILE A 52 -17.16 0.90 -8.73
C ILE A 52 -15.79 0.76 -9.39
N VAL A 53 -14.95 1.78 -9.22
CA VAL A 53 -13.53 1.72 -9.50
C VAL A 53 -12.75 1.87 -8.21
N ILE A 54 -11.78 0.99 -7.98
CA ILE A 54 -10.74 1.17 -6.97
C ILE A 54 -9.42 1.47 -7.68
N ASP A 55 -8.93 2.70 -7.53
CA ASP A 55 -7.66 3.19 -8.03
C ASP A 55 -6.58 3.14 -6.94
N TYR A 56 -5.67 2.19 -7.11
CA TYR A 56 -4.53 1.95 -6.24
C TYR A 56 -3.20 2.28 -6.94
N GLN A 57 -3.22 3.28 -7.83
CA GLN A 57 -2.01 3.82 -8.44
C GLN A 57 -1.23 4.69 -7.48
N ASP A 58 0.09 4.78 -7.72
CA ASP A 58 0.97 5.70 -7.00
C ASP A 58 0.68 7.17 -7.39
N PHE A 59 0.29 7.44 -8.64
CA PHE A 59 -0.07 8.78 -9.11
C PHE A 59 -1.36 9.30 -8.46
N ASN A 60 -1.41 10.61 -8.21
CA ASN A 60 -2.60 11.30 -7.71
C ASN A 60 -3.61 11.67 -8.81
N THR A 61 -3.26 11.49 -10.08
CA THR A 61 -4.12 11.79 -11.22
C THR A 61 -5.34 10.87 -11.30
N ILE A 62 -6.48 11.42 -11.73
CA ILE A 62 -7.71 10.68 -12.01
C ILE A 62 -7.65 10.08 -13.41
N VAL A 63 -8.01 8.80 -13.54
CA VAL A 63 -8.16 8.13 -14.84
C VAL A 63 -9.53 8.47 -15.41
N ASN A 64 -9.58 9.36 -16.40
CA ASN A 64 -10.81 9.95 -16.91
C ASN A 64 -11.83 8.91 -17.39
N ASP A 65 -11.43 7.91 -18.19
CA ASP A 65 -12.36 6.90 -18.72
C ASP A 65 -12.98 6.05 -17.60
N ALA A 66 -12.15 5.65 -16.63
CA ALA A 66 -12.61 4.90 -15.46
C ALA A 66 -13.51 5.75 -14.56
N TYR A 67 -13.16 7.02 -14.37
CA TYR A 67 -13.98 7.97 -13.62
C TYR A 67 -15.32 8.19 -14.32
N ALA A 68 -15.35 8.36 -15.65
CA ALA A 68 -16.58 8.52 -16.43
C ALA A 68 -17.50 7.30 -16.31
N TRP A 69 -16.94 6.09 -16.41
CA TRP A 69 -17.68 4.82 -16.37
C TRP A 69 -18.33 4.49 -15.02
N CYS A 70 -17.69 4.86 -13.91
CA CYS A 70 -18.14 4.45 -12.56
C CYS A 70 -19.17 5.39 -11.92
N ASP A 71 -19.89 4.88 -10.93
CA ASP A 71 -20.68 5.66 -9.98
C ASP A 71 -19.84 6.12 -8.80
N ILE A 72 -18.88 5.29 -8.37
CA ILE A 72 -17.91 5.61 -7.31
C ILE A 72 -16.49 5.34 -7.80
N TYR A 73 -15.66 6.35 -7.62
CA TYR A 73 -14.23 6.31 -7.89
C TYR A 73 -13.45 6.36 -6.58
N ALA A 74 -13.16 5.18 -6.02
CA ALA A 74 -12.39 5.04 -4.80
C ALA A 74 -10.89 5.15 -5.09
N LYS A 75 -10.16 6.10 -4.50
CA LYS A 75 -8.73 6.33 -4.76
C LYS A 75 -7.91 6.51 -3.49
N ILE A 76 -6.72 5.91 -3.46
CA ILE A 76 -5.79 6.02 -2.32
C ILE A 76 -5.09 7.38 -2.30
N ASN A 77 -4.46 7.74 -3.41
CA ASN A 77 -3.60 8.91 -3.54
C ASN A 77 -4.41 10.02 -4.20
N VAL A 78 -4.89 10.99 -3.43
CA VAL A 78 -5.62 12.15 -3.96
C VAL A 78 -4.91 13.41 -3.49
N SER A 79 -4.64 14.36 -4.39
CA SER A 79 -4.02 15.62 -3.99
C SER A 79 -4.96 16.39 -3.05
N LYS A 80 -4.41 17.17 -2.11
CA LYS A 80 -5.24 18.02 -1.22
C LYS A 80 -6.06 19.04 -2.03
N GLU A 81 -5.51 19.52 -3.14
CA GLU A 81 -6.19 20.43 -4.06
C GLU A 81 -7.40 19.77 -4.73
N ASP A 82 -7.23 18.60 -5.35
CA ASP A 82 -8.33 17.89 -6.01
C ASP A 82 -9.43 17.53 -5.01
N TYR A 83 -9.06 17.10 -3.80
CA TYR A 83 -10.02 16.80 -2.74
C TYR A 83 -10.83 18.04 -2.34
N ASN A 84 -10.16 19.17 -2.11
CA ASN A 84 -10.81 20.41 -1.66
C ASN A 84 -11.56 21.14 -2.79
N SER A 85 -11.26 20.84 -4.05
CA SER A 85 -11.87 21.53 -5.21
C SER A 85 -13.37 21.28 -5.37
N GLY A 86 -13.89 20.18 -4.82
CA GLY A 86 -15.27 19.73 -5.06
C GLY A 86 -15.56 19.30 -6.51
N LYS A 87 -14.55 19.30 -7.40
CA LYS A 87 -14.69 18.99 -8.83
C LYS A 87 -15.14 17.55 -9.09
N TYR A 88 -14.75 16.62 -8.22
CA TYR A 88 -14.96 15.19 -8.43
C TYR A 88 -16.05 14.63 -7.51
N SER A 89 -17.32 14.80 -7.89
CA SER A 89 -18.47 14.35 -7.10
C SER A 89 -18.55 12.84 -6.81
N LYS A 90 -17.92 12.01 -7.66
CA LYS A 90 -17.88 10.54 -7.53
C LYS A 90 -16.66 10.05 -6.76
N LEU A 91 -15.74 10.94 -6.39
CA LEU A 91 -14.49 10.59 -5.74
C LEU A 91 -14.74 10.18 -4.29
N LEU A 92 -14.18 9.04 -3.92
CA LEU A 92 -14.10 8.57 -2.54
C LEU A 92 -12.62 8.35 -2.21
N CYS A 93 -12.08 9.12 -1.27
CA CYS A 93 -10.75 8.83 -0.75
C CYS A 93 -10.81 7.57 0.11
N ILE A 94 -9.85 6.65 -0.08
CA ILE A 94 -9.74 5.43 0.72
C ILE A 94 -8.34 5.30 1.37
N PRO A 95 -8.21 4.60 2.51
CA PRO A 95 -6.92 4.36 3.15
C PRO A 95 -5.91 3.58 2.27
N PRO A 96 -4.60 3.68 2.56
CA PRO A 96 -3.58 2.94 1.83
C PRO A 96 -3.71 1.42 2.03
N GLY A 97 -3.94 0.70 0.93
CA GLY A 97 -3.87 -0.76 0.87
C GLY A 97 -2.47 -1.27 0.52
N PHE A 98 -2.26 -2.59 0.54
CA PHE A 98 -1.00 -3.24 0.14
C PHE A 98 -1.21 -4.68 -0.32
N GLY A 99 -0.26 -5.23 -1.09
CA GLY A 99 -0.42 -6.58 -1.66
C GLY A 99 -0.35 -7.69 -0.61
N ILE A 100 -1.37 -8.55 -0.58
CA ILE A 100 -1.47 -9.71 0.32
C ILE A 100 -1.66 -11.01 -0.45
N LYS A 101 -1.34 -12.13 0.18
CA LYS A 101 -1.65 -13.47 -0.33
C LYS A 101 -3.05 -13.89 0.13
N ILE A 102 -3.93 -14.18 -0.82
CA ILE A 102 -5.34 -14.54 -0.56
C ILE A 102 -5.69 -15.99 -0.93
N TYR A 103 -4.81 -16.68 -1.65
CA TYR A 103 -4.99 -18.07 -2.05
C TYR A 103 -3.78 -18.94 -1.68
N GLY A 104 -4.03 -20.21 -1.38
CA GLY A 104 -2.99 -21.25 -1.34
C GLY A 104 -2.52 -21.62 -2.76
N LEU A 105 -1.60 -22.59 -2.88
CA LEU A 105 -1.04 -22.99 -4.19
C LEU A 105 -2.14 -23.46 -5.13
N TRP A 106 -2.95 -24.43 -4.68
CA TRP A 106 -4.05 -24.99 -5.46
C TRP A 106 -5.10 -23.96 -5.83
N GLY A 107 -5.48 -23.09 -4.88
CA GLY A 107 -6.40 -21.99 -5.14
C GLY A 107 -5.85 -20.99 -6.16
N SER A 108 -4.56 -20.68 -6.09
CA SER A 108 -3.90 -19.79 -7.05
C SER A 108 -3.84 -20.39 -8.44
N CYS A 109 -3.48 -21.68 -8.54
CA CYS A 109 -3.50 -22.41 -9.81
C CYS A 109 -4.91 -22.49 -10.39
N TRP A 110 -5.92 -22.82 -9.58
CA TRP A 110 -7.32 -22.89 -10.00
C TRP A 110 -7.82 -21.53 -10.51
N GLN A 111 -7.59 -20.45 -9.76
CA GLN A 111 -8.03 -19.11 -10.15
C GLN A 111 -7.26 -18.60 -11.37
N ALA A 112 -5.97 -18.90 -11.48
CA ALA A 112 -5.19 -18.61 -12.68
C ALA A 112 -5.78 -19.31 -13.91
N LEU A 113 -6.00 -20.64 -13.83
CA LEU A 113 -6.57 -21.42 -14.93
C LEU A 113 -7.99 -20.94 -15.29
N LYS A 114 -8.87 -20.79 -14.30
CA LYS A 114 -10.25 -20.32 -14.47
C LYS A 114 -10.28 -18.94 -15.13
N ASN A 115 -9.48 -18.00 -14.65
CA ASN A 115 -9.48 -16.63 -15.17
C ASN A 115 -8.78 -16.54 -16.53
N THR A 116 -7.71 -17.30 -16.78
CA THR A 116 -7.10 -17.41 -18.12
C THR A 116 -8.06 -18.02 -19.13
N PHE A 117 -8.81 -19.06 -18.75
CA PHE A 117 -9.85 -19.64 -19.59
C PHE A 117 -10.96 -18.62 -19.88
N ASN A 118 -11.42 -17.89 -18.86
CA ASN A 118 -12.41 -16.83 -19.01
C ASN A 118 -11.92 -15.71 -19.93
N ILE A 119 -10.66 -15.27 -19.83
CA ILE A 119 -10.05 -14.29 -20.73
C ILE A 119 -10.09 -14.80 -22.18
N HIS A 120 -9.67 -16.06 -22.40
CA HIS A 120 -9.56 -16.63 -23.74
C HIS A 120 -10.91 -16.89 -24.40
N LYS A 121 -11.84 -17.55 -23.69
CA LYS A 121 -13.21 -17.79 -24.16
C LYS A 121 -13.92 -16.50 -24.55
N ASN A 122 -13.56 -15.39 -23.92
CA ASN A 122 -14.22 -14.12 -24.09
C ASN A 122 -13.48 -13.12 -25.00
N GLY A 123 -12.38 -13.52 -25.64
CA GLY A 123 -11.71 -12.73 -26.68
C GLY A 123 -11.04 -11.44 -26.16
N TRP A 124 -10.61 -11.40 -24.90
CA TRP A 124 -9.86 -10.26 -24.38
C TRP A 124 -8.51 -10.13 -25.12
N ASN A 125 -8.33 -9.04 -25.88
CA ASN A 125 -7.01 -8.55 -26.26
C ASN A 125 -6.42 -7.81 -25.06
N LEU A 126 -6.03 -8.57 -24.04
CA LEU A 126 -5.27 -8.01 -22.93
C LEU A 126 -3.85 -7.74 -23.38
N TYR A 127 -3.33 -6.58 -23.00
CA TYR A 127 -1.92 -6.29 -23.13
C TYR A 127 -1.11 -7.31 -22.30
N GLY A 128 -0.24 -8.08 -22.96
CA GLY A 128 0.62 -9.09 -22.34
C GLY A 128 0.28 -10.54 -22.71
N THR A 129 1.19 -11.45 -22.38
CA THR A 129 1.06 -12.88 -22.76
C THR A 129 0.13 -13.62 -21.80
N LYS A 130 -0.47 -14.74 -22.26
CA LYS A 130 -1.24 -15.67 -21.39
C LYS A 130 -0.45 -16.08 -20.13
N SER A 131 0.86 -16.23 -20.27
CA SER A 131 1.79 -16.55 -19.17
C SER A 131 1.91 -15.44 -18.13
N MET A 132 1.63 -14.18 -18.47
CA MET A 132 1.68 -13.05 -17.53
C MET A 132 0.64 -13.18 -16.42
N TYR A 133 -0.59 -13.58 -16.75
CA TYR A 133 -1.67 -13.77 -15.77
C TYR A 133 -1.34 -14.89 -14.78
N ILE A 134 -0.97 -16.05 -15.28
CA ILE A 134 -0.57 -17.19 -14.45
C ILE A 134 0.61 -16.79 -13.56
N ARG A 135 1.60 -16.07 -14.11
CA ARG A 135 2.73 -15.55 -13.35
C ARG A 135 2.31 -14.57 -12.26
N GLU A 136 1.28 -13.74 -12.45
CA GLU A 136 0.80 -12.84 -11.40
C GLU A 136 0.19 -13.61 -10.22
N TYR A 137 -0.67 -14.62 -10.46
CA TYR A 137 -1.24 -15.45 -9.40
C TYR A 137 -0.16 -16.26 -8.66
N LEU A 138 0.77 -16.89 -9.41
CA LEU A 138 1.86 -17.65 -8.81
C LEU A 138 2.86 -16.75 -8.07
N SER A 139 3.14 -15.56 -8.59
CA SER A 139 3.98 -14.56 -7.91
C SER A 139 3.32 -14.07 -6.64
N ASN A 140 2.00 -13.85 -6.63
CA ASN A 140 1.28 -13.50 -5.41
C ASN A 140 1.43 -14.61 -4.35
N TRP A 141 1.18 -15.86 -4.73
CA TRP A 141 1.31 -17.01 -3.83
C TRP A 141 2.73 -17.18 -3.27
N HIS A 142 3.74 -17.09 -4.14
CA HIS A 142 5.13 -17.35 -3.77
C HIS A 142 5.75 -16.19 -2.99
N SER A 143 5.46 -14.93 -3.38
CA SER A 143 6.19 -13.76 -2.91
C SER A 143 5.45 -12.94 -1.86
N ARG A 144 4.14 -13.12 -1.62
CA ARG A 144 3.39 -12.32 -0.64
C ARG A 144 3.05 -13.09 0.63
N ALA A 145 2.95 -12.34 1.72
CA ALA A 145 2.44 -12.84 2.99
C ALA A 145 0.92 -12.63 3.09
N THR A 146 0.27 -13.42 3.94
CA THR A 146 -1.17 -13.25 4.21
C THR A 146 -1.39 -12.03 5.09
N LEU A 147 -2.61 -11.47 5.12
CA LEU A 147 -2.96 -10.37 6.04
C LEU A 147 -2.65 -10.74 7.50
N ASN A 148 -2.97 -11.97 7.91
CA ASN A 148 -2.68 -12.48 9.25
C ASN A 148 -1.19 -12.42 9.61
N THR A 149 -0.27 -12.51 8.63
CA THR A 149 1.16 -12.35 8.92
C THR A 149 1.48 -10.93 9.37
N TYR A 150 0.90 -9.91 8.74
CA TYR A 150 1.06 -8.52 9.17
C TYR A 150 0.32 -8.24 10.48
N LEU A 151 -0.83 -8.90 10.68
CA LEU A 151 -1.65 -8.70 11.86
C LEU A 151 -1.11 -9.41 13.12
N ALA A 152 -0.25 -10.41 12.96
CA ALA A 152 0.32 -11.19 14.04
C ALA A 152 0.96 -10.29 15.11
N GLU A 153 0.68 -10.61 16.37
CA GLU A 153 1.28 -9.91 17.50
C GLU A 153 2.78 -10.21 17.55
N GLN A 154 3.57 -9.16 17.47
CA GLN A 154 5.01 -9.22 17.60
C GLN A 154 5.47 -7.96 18.30
N ARG A 155 6.03 -8.12 19.50
CA ARG A 155 6.61 -7.00 20.24
C ARG A 155 7.86 -6.52 19.52
N SER A 156 7.98 -5.20 19.44
CA SER A 156 9.19 -4.52 18.98
C SER A 156 10.36 -4.78 19.91
N PHE A 157 11.55 -4.95 19.36
CA PHE A 157 12.79 -5.07 20.14
C PHE A 157 13.40 -3.67 20.30
N PRO A 158 13.47 -3.11 21.52
CA PRO A 158 13.87 -1.71 21.72
C PRO A 158 15.26 -1.34 21.19
N ASN A 159 16.13 -2.34 21.03
CA ASN A 159 17.50 -2.20 20.54
C ASN A 159 17.67 -2.54 19.05
N TYR A 160 16.62 -2.88 18.32
CA TYR A 160 16.71 -3.29 16.92
C TYR A 160 15.99 -2.31 16.01
N ILE A 161 16.64 -1.87 14.95
CA ILE A 161 16.07 -1.00 13.93
C ILE A 161 16.31 -1.65 12.57
N PHE A 162 15.24 -1.84 11.81
CA PHE A 162 15.29 -2.39 10.47
C PHE A 162 14.76 -1.40 9.45
N PHE A 163 15.52 -1.16 8.38
CA PHE A 163 15.07 -0.34 7.27
C PHE A 163 15.73 -0.76 5.96
N ILE A 164 14.90 -1.16 4.98
CA ILE A 164 15.34 -1.39 3.61
C ILE A 164 14.49 -0.60 2.63
N SER A 165 15.06 0.01 1.60
CA SER A 165 14.28 0.68 0.55
C SER A 165 15.05 0.73 -0.76
N THR A 166 14.36 0.96 -1.88
CA THR A 166 15.03 1.14 -3.18
C THR A 166 15.69 2.52 -3.25
N LEU A 167 16.92 2.57 -3.74
CA LEU A 167 17.54 3.81 -4.22
C LEU A 167 16.89 4.15 -5.56
N TRP A 168 16.07 5.19 -5.57
CA TRP A 168 15.38 5.64 -6.78
C TRP A 168 16.32 6.46 -7.65
N ASP A 169 15.98 6.62 -8.92
CA ASP A 169 16.64 7.58 -9.78
C ASP A 169 16.20 8.99 -9.36
N ASN A 170 17.13 9.95 -9.21
CA ASN A 170 16.80 11.32 -8.79
C ASN A 170 15.96 12.07 -9.83
N ARG A 171 16.02 11.68 -11.10
CA ARG A 171 15.26 12.31 -12.20
C ARG A 171 13.77 12.07 -12.13
N ILE A 172 13.33 11.08 -11.34
CA ILE A 172 11.91 10.72 -11.18
C ILE A 172 11.38 11.08 -9.78
N GLN A 173 12.20 11.67 -8.92
CA GLN A 173 11.84 12.00 -7.54
C GLN A 173 11.20 13.39 -7.45
N SER A 174 9.96 13.47 -6.96
CA SER A 174 9.26 14.72 -6.61
C SER A 174 9.73 15.32 -5.27
N THR A 175 10.08 14.44 -4.33
CA THR A 175 10.62 14.75 -3.00
C THR A 175 12.06 14.20 -2.92
N PRO A 176 13.01 14.81 -2.16
CA PRO A 176 14.39 14.31 -1.97
C PRO A 176 14.44 12.99 -1.15
N THR A 177 13.74 11.98 -1.65
CA THR A 177 13.39 10.73 -0.98
C THR A 177 14.66 9.95 -0.63
N ASN A 178 15.62 9.86 -1.56
CA ASN A 178 16.89 9.20 -1.31
C ASN A 178 17.70 9.88 -0.20
N GLN A 179 17.73 11.22 -0.17
CA GLN A 179 18.46 12.00 0.84
C GLN A 179 17.86 11.80 2.23
N LEU A 180 16.54 11.91 2.36
CA LEU A 180 15.83 11.73 3.63
C LEU A 180 16.02 10.30 4.17
N ARG A 181 15.93 9.29 3.30
CA ARG A 181 16.19 7.89 3.66
C ARG A 181 17.66 7.67 4.07
N ALA A 182 18.60 8.29 3.36
CA ALA A 182 20.02 8.21 3.69
C ALA A 182 20.33 8.83 5.05
N LYS A 183 19.75 10.00 5.35
CA LYS A 183 19.84 10.67 6.65
C LYS A 183 19.31 9.76 7.76
N PHE A 184 18.11 9.22 7.61
CA PHE A 184 17.52 8.27 8.57
C PHE A 184 18.46 7.08 8.84
N ILE A 185 18.99 6.43 7.78
CA ILE A 185 19.89 5.29 7.92
C ILE A 185 21.16 5.68 8.68
N ARG A 186 21.79 6.81 8.33
CA ARG A 186 23.03 7.28 8.96
C ARG A 186 22.84 7.58 10.45
N ILE A 187 21.72 8.23 10.81
CA ILE A 187 21.37 8.45 12.23
C ILE A 187 21.18 7.11 12.94
N CYS A 188 20.39 6.19 12.38
CA CYS A 188 20.14 4.90 13.04
C CYS A 188 21.43 4.07 13.22
N LYS A 189 22.37 4.15 12.27
CA LYS A 189 23.69 3.51 12.37
C LYS A 189 24.59 4.13 13.44
N SER A 190 24.41 5.41 13.78
CA SER A 190 25.24 6.10 14.79
C SER A 190 24.73 5.96 16.22
N LEU A 191 23.49 5.48 16.42
CA LEU A 191 22.90 5.30 17.75
C LEU A 191 23.67 4.27 18.58
N LYS A 192 24.10 4.68 19.77
CA LYS A 192 24.75 3.78 20.74
C LYS A 192 23.76 2.74 21.26
N ASN A 193 24.24 1.51 21.48
CA ASN A 193 23.45 0.39 22.00
C ASN A 193 22.23 0.01 21.16
N LYS A 194 22.20 0.39 19.87
CA LYS A 194 21.18 -0.02 18.90
C LYS A 194 21.84 -0.82 17.78
N HIS A 195 21.16 -1.85 17.31
CA HIS A 195 21.54 -2.64 16.14
C HIS A 195 20.69 -2.19 14.95
N PHE A 196 21.35 -1.59 13.96
CA PHE A 196 20.71 -1.25 12.70
C PHE A 196 20.95 -2.34 11.65
N GLU A 197 19.88 -2.77 10.98
CA GLU A 197 19.92 -3.69 9.86
C GLU A 197 19.23 -3.10 8.62
N GLY A 198 19.92 -3.14 7.49
CA GLY A 198 19.38 -2.79 6.18
C GLY A 198 20.15 -1.66 5.47
N GLY A 199 19.47 -0.94 4.59
CA GLY A 199 20.03 0.10 3.75
C GLY A 199 19.26 0.31 2.45
N LEU A 200 19.97 0.70 1.39
CA LEU A 200 19.39 1.01 0.09
C LEU A 200 19.67 -0.08 -0.94
N PHE A 201 18.63 -0.61 -1.58
CA PHE A 201 18.76 -1.48 -2.74
C PHE A 201 19.02 -0.65 -3.99
N ALA A 202 20.20 -0.78 -4.56
CA ALA A 202 20.60 -0.09 -5.77
C ALA A 202 21.32 -1.05 -6.72
N LYS A 203 21.06 -0.91 -8.02
CA LYS A 203 21.94 -1.49 -9.05
C LYS A 203 23.12 -0.54 -9.25
N PRO A 204 24.33 -1.05 -9.58
CA PRO A 204 25.48 -0.20 -9.92
C PRO A 204 25.21 0.80 -11.05
N THR A 205 24.22 0.52 -11.91
CA THR A 205 23.79 1.41 -13.01
C THR A 205 22.92 2.58 -12.55
N ASN A 206 22.57 2.69 -11.26
CA ASN A 206 21.81 3.84 -10.77
C ASN A 206 22.72 5.10 -10.78
N PRO A 207 22.28 6.24 -11.33
CA PRO A 207 23.09 7.47 -11.39
C PRO A 207 23.63 7.94 -10.03
N ASP A 208 22.90 7.70 -8.95
CA ASP A 208 23.25 8.08 -7.59
C ASP A 208 23.97 6.96 -6.81
N TYR A 209 24.34 5.84 -7.44
CA TYR A 209 24.92 4.70 -6.75
C TYR A 209 26.16 5.07 -5.94
N GLU A 210 27.12 5.77 -6.55
CA GLU A 210 28.38 6.17 -5.89
C GLU A 210 28.14 7.09 -4.69
N LYS A 211 27.19 8.02 -4.82
CA LYS A 211 26.81 8.99 -3.76
C LYS A 211 26.30 8.31 -2.48
N TYR A 212 25.67 7.15 -2.60
CA TYR A 212 25.09 6.40 -1.48
C TYR A 212 25.71 5.02 -1.28
N SER A 213 26.91 4.80 -1.82
CA SER A 213 27.61 3.51 -1.79
C SER A 213 27.82 2.97 -0.37
N ASP A 214 28.01 3.85 0.62
CA ASP A 214 28.12 3.55 2.06
C ASP A 214 26.82 2.95 2.65
N LEU A 215 25.69 3.16 1.98
CA LEU A 215 24.37 2.74 2.42
C LEU A 215 23.80 1.60 1.57
N VAL A 216 24.48 1.17 0.51
CA VAL A 216 23.98 0.12 -0.39
C VAL A 216 23.93 -1.22 0.35
N PHE A 217 22.73 -1.80 0.39
CA PHE A 217 22.46 -3.07 1.02
C PHE A 217 22.41 -4.19 -0.03
N LYS A 218 23.34 -5.15 0.05
CA LYS A 218 23.54 -6.18 -0.99
C LYS A 218 22.75 -7.46 -0.76
N GLN A 219 22.27 -7.71 0.46
CA GLN A 219 21.59 -8.95 0.81
C GLN A 219 20.19 -8.99 0.20
N LYS A 220 19.89 -10.06 -0.55
CA LYS A 220 18.52 -10.29 -1.03
C LYS A 220 17.62 -10.66 0.14
N TYR A 221 16.51 -9.97 0.26
CA TYR A 221 15.50 -10.22 1.30
C TYR A 221 14.29 -10.93 0.69
N LYS A 222 13.86 -12.05 1.28
CA LYS A 222 12.53 -12.58 0.97
C LYS A 222 11.50 -11.65 1.61
N HIS A 223 10.34 -11.51 0.98
CA HIS A 223 9.27 -10.65 1.50
C HIS A 223 8.84 -11.03 2.92
N ILE A 224 8.80 -12.33 3.23
CA ILE A 224 8.47 -12.80 4.58
C ILE A 224 9.52 -12.39 5.62
N ASP A 225 10.79 -12.38 5.25
CA ASP A 225 11.87 -11.95 6.14
C ASP A 225 11.79 -10.44 6.35
N TYR A 226 11.44 -9.67 5.31
CA TYR A 226 11.21 -8.22 5.42
C TYR A 226 10.11 -7.91 6.43
N ILE A 227 8.98 -8.63 6.37
CA ILE A 227 7.88 -8.45 7.33
C ILE A 227 8.35 -8.77 8.75
N LYS A 228 9.00 -9.93 8.95
CA LYS A 228 9.49 -10.34 10.28
C LYS A 228 10.47 -9.33 10.87
N SER A 229 11.42 -8.84 10.08
CA SER A 229 12.38 -7.82 10.53
C SER A 229 11.68 -6.49 10.81
N THR A 230 10.71 -6.09 9.98
CA THR A 230 9.91 -4.87 10.22
C THR A 230 9.08 -4.97 11.49
N GLN A 231 8.45 -6.11 11.76
CA GLN A 231 7.69 -6.36 12.99
C GLN A 231 8.55 -6.26 14.24
N LYS A 232 9.80 -6.76 14.18
CA LYS A 232 10.76 -6.65 15.29
C LYS A 232 11.34 -5.25 15.45
N SER A 233 11.35 -4.41 14.42
CA SER A 233 11.94 -3.07 14.47
C SER A 233 11.28 -2.19 15.53
N ALA A 234 12.07 -1.47 16.32
CA ALA A 234 11.57 -0.51 17.30
C ALA A 234 10.84 0.68 16.66
N ILE A 235 11.33 1.13 15.50
CA ILE A 235 10.74 2.23 14.74
C ILE A 235 10.75 1.89 13.27
N VAL A 236 9.86 2.50 12.51
CA VAL A 236 9.85 2.45 11.05
C VAL A 236 9.81 3.85 10.48
N PHE A 237 10.37 4.02 9.29
CA PHE A 237 10.45 5.32 8.64
C PHE A 237 9.64 5.35 7.35
N ASN A 238 8.75 6.32 7.26
CA ASN A 238 7.96 6.62 6.09
C ASN A 238 8.44 7.93 5.45
N VAL A 239 8.71 7.88 4.16
CA VAL A 239 8.89 9.08 3.33
C VAL A 239 7.91 8.91 2.19
N PRO A 240 6.99 9.85 1.95
CA PRO A 240 6.17 9.83 0.75
C PRO A 240 7.05 9.51 -0.44
N SER A 241 6.66 8.48 -1.19
CA SER A 241 7.55 7.89 -2.19
C SER A 241 7.70 8.82 -3.40
N VAL A 242 8.45 8.36 -4.39
CA VAL A 242 8.43 8.91 -5.76
C VAL A 242 6.96 9.12 -6.17
N LEU A 243 6.61 10.36 -6.57
CA LEU A 243 5.26 10.84 -6.92
C LEU A 243 4.38 11.28 -5.75
N ASP A 244 4.97 11.57 -4.59
CA ASP A 244 4.28 12.11 -3.40
C ASP A 244 3.14 11.21 -2.88
N CYS A 245 3.20 9.91 -3.23
CA CYS A 245 2.22 8.92 -2.82
C CYS A 245 2.41 8.52 -1.35
N HIS A 246 1.32 8.08 -0.70
CA HIS A 246 1.34 7.54 0.66
C HIS A 246 2.31 6.35 0.80
N GLY A 247 2.49 5.61 -0.29
CA GLY A 247 3.37 4.45 -0.36
C GLY A 247 2.76 3.20 0.29
N TRP A 248 3.01 2.05 -0.34
CA TRP A 248 2.53 0.74 0.12
C TRP A 248 2.93 0.40 1.56
N LYS A 249 4.11 0.87 1.97
CA LYS A 249 4.66 0.62 3.31
C LYS A 249 3.88 1.29 4.42
N LEU A 250 3.26 2.44 4.17
CA LEU A 250 2.46 3.11 5.20
C LEU A 250 1.31 2.20 5.66
N GLY A 251 0.60 1.58 4.72
CA GLY A 251 -0.42 0.57 5.01
C GLY A 251 0.13 -0.64 5.76
N GLU A 252 1.30 -1.15 5.36
CA GLU A 252 1.98 -2.26 6.04
C GLU A 252 2.34 -1.92 7.50
N PHE A 253 2.90 -0.73 7.73
CA PHE A 253 3.32 -0.27 9.06
C PHE A 253 2.12 -0.08 10.00
N LEU A 254 1.03 0.49 9.50
CA LEU A 254 -0.22 0.60 10.25
C LEU A 254 -0.77 -0.79 10.59
N ALA A 255 -0.80 -1.72 9.63
CA ALA A 255 -1.26 -3.10 9.86
C ALA A 255 -0.43 -3.86 10.90
N MET A 256 0.89 -3.63 10.92
CA MET A 256 1.80 -4.21 11.91
C MET A 256 1.82 -3.46 13.23
N GLY A 257 1.15 -2.30 13.35
CA GLY A 257 1.14 -1.49 14.56
C GLY A 257 2.53 -0.97 14.91
N LYS A 258 3.25 -0.38 13.96
CA LYS A 258 4.62 0.12 14.20
C LYS A 258 4.61 1.56 14.70
N ALA A 259 5.62 1.94 15.47
CA ALA A 259 5.91 3.35 15.74
C ALA A 259 6.51 3.99 14.48
N ILE A 260 5.68 4.75 13.77
CA ILE A 260 6.02 5.33 12.47
C ILE A 260 6.56 6.75 12.68
N ILE A 261 7.77 6.99 12.19
CA ILE A 261 8.31 8.33 11.94
C ILE A 261 8.10 8.63 10.47
N SER A 262 7.60 9.81 10.14
CA SER A 262 7.28 10.16 8.76
C SER A 262 7.63 11.59 8.42
N MET A 263 8.07 11.81 7.19
CA MET A 263 7.95 13.14 6.59
C MET A 263 6.47 13.48 6.32
N PRO A 264 6.10 14.77 6.15
CA PRO A 264 4.71 15.17 5.96
C PRO A 264 4.08 14.49 4.75
N LEU A 265 2.80 14.09 4.86
CA LEU A 265 2.07 13.51 3.73
C LEU A 265 1.52 14.61 2.82
N PHE A 266 1.73 14.43 1.51
CA PHE A 266 1.26 15.38 0.49
C PHE A 266 -0.19 15.14 0.09
N ASN A 267 -0.54 13.88 -0.17
CA ASN A 267 -1.91 13.50 -0.53
C ASN A 267 -2.85 13.53 0.68
N HIS A 268 -4.13 13.71 0.41
CA HIS A 268 -5.21 13.60 1.39
C HIS A 268 -5.33 12.16 1.90
N LEU A 269 -5.63 12.00 3.19
CA LEU A 269 -5.96 10.71 3.80
C LEU A 269 -7.45 10.71 4.14
N ALA A 270 -8.14 9.63 3.77
CA ALA A 270 -9.57 9.45 4.06
C ALA A 270 -9.91 9.65 5.55
N PHE A 271 -9.02 9.21 6.44
CA PHE A 271 -9.08 9.48 7.87
C PHE A 271 -7.73 10.06 8.33
N PRO A 272 -7.72 11.11 9.15
CA PRO A 272 -6.47 11.76 9.53
C PRO A 272 -5.62 10.86 10.45
N LEU A 273 -4.32 10.80 10.18
CA LEU A 273 -3.34 10.32 11.15
C LEU A 273 -2.96 11.48 12.07
N ILE A 274 -3.06 11.27 13.39
CA ILE A 274 -2.81 12.29 14.40
C ILE A 274 -1.35 12.21 14.82
N ASP A 275 -0.64 13.33 14.73
CA ASP A 275 0.76 13.45 15.14
C ASP A 275 0.95 13.14 16.63
N GLY A 276 2.02 12.41 16.97
CA GLY A 276 2.31 11.95 18.32
C GLY A 276 1.37 10.83 18.84
N THR A 277 0.33 10.47 18.08
CA THR A 277 -0.61 9.39 18.42
C THR A 277 -0.45 8.21 17.47
N HIS A 278 -0.81 8.37 16.20
CA HIS A 278 -0.72 7.28 15.20
C HIS A 278 0.66 7.22 14.52
N ILE A 279 1.30 8.38 14.43
CA ILE A 279 2.50 8.64 13.63
C ILE A 279 3.21 9.85 14.22
N ARG A 280 4.53 9.96 14.03
CA ARG A 280 5.30 11.16 14.35
C ARG A 280 5.77 11.82 13.07
N PHE A 281 5.25 13.01 12.78
CA PHE A 281 5.66 13.80 11.62
C PHE A 281 6.90 14.65 11.92
N CYS A 282 7.92 14.51 11.08
CA CYS A 282 9.05 15.42 11.02
C CYS A 282 8.66 16.66 10.23
N GLN A 283 9.11 17.84 10.65
CA GLN A 283 8.91 19.07 9.87
C GLN A 283 9.83 19.13 8.65
N ASP A 284 11.08 18.72 8.83
CA ASP A 284 12.15 18.77 7.84
C ASP A 284 13.19 17.65 8.09
N GLU A 285 14.30 17.70 7.35
CA GLU A 285 15.39 16.74 7.51
C GLU A 285 16.11 16.82 8.87
N GLU A 286 16.14 18.00 9.49
CA GLU A 286 16.81 18.23 10.77
C GLU A 286 16.03 17.62 11.93
N ASP A 287 14.70 17.61 11.84
CA ASP A 287 13.81 17.03 12.85
C ASP A 287 13.83 15.49 12.88
N ILE A 288 14.41 14.82 11.86
CA ILE A 288 14.47 13.35 11.80
C ILE A 288 15.18 12.77 13.01
N GLU A 289 16.33 13.31 13.40
CA GLU A 289 17.09 12.80 14.55
C GLU A 289 16.32 12.98 15.85
N LYS A 290 15.72 14.15 16.04
CA LYS A 290 14.90 14.45 17.22
C LYS A 290 13.71 13.48 17.32
N ALA A 291 12.99 13.24 16.22
CA ALA A 291 11.86 12.30 16.19
C ALA A 291 12.30 10.85 16.49
N ILE A 292 13.48 10.44 16.01
CA ILE A 292 14.05 9.12 16.33
C ILE A 292 14.33 9.03 17.83
N LEU A 293 15.07 9.99 18.39
CA LEU A 293 15.48 9.97 19.80
C LEU A 293 14.29 10.00 20.76
N ASP A 294 13.25 10.76 20.41
CA ASP A 294 11.99 10.91 21.17
C ASP A 294 11.20 9.59 21.30
N ILE A 295 11.33 8.67 20.35
CA ILE A 295 10.58 7.39 20.35
C ILE A 295 11.46 6.20 20.72
N ILE A 296 12.73 6.20 20.30
CA ILE A 296 13.60 5.01 20.43
C ILE A 296 14.04 4.75 21.89
N TYR A 297 14.01 5.78 22.74
CA TYR A 297 14.38 5.71 24.16
C TYR A 297 13.19 5.80 25.12
N ASP A 298 11.99 6.09 24.64
CA ASP A 298 10.75 6.08 25.42
C ASP A 298 9.88 4.88 25.02
N GLU A 299 10.00 3.79 25.78
CA GLU A 299 9.26 2.56 25.53
C GLU A 299 7.75 2.72 25.69
N GLN A 300 7.30 3.45 26.71
CA GLN A 300 5.87 3.62 26.96
C GLN A 300 5.21 4.44 25.85
N LYS A 301 5.88 5.51 25.40
CA LYS A 301 5.42 6.31 24.26
C LYS A 301 5.38 5.50 22.97
N ARG A 302 6.45 4.74 22.69
CA ARG A 302 6.50 3.86 21.53
C ARG A 302 5.34 2.85 21.54
N GLU A 303 5.12 2.15 22.64
CA GLU A 303 4.04 1.16 22.75
C GLU A 303 2.64 1.77 22.56
N LYS A 304 2.40 2.97 23.11
CA LYS A 304 1.14 3.71 22.88
C LYS A 304 0.94 4.03 21.40
N MET A 305 2.00 4.48 20.71
CA MET A 305 1.93 4.77 19.28
C MET A 305 1.68 3.51 18.45
N GLU A 306 2.34 2.40 18.80
CA GLU A 306 2.17 1.10 18.14
C GLU A 306 0.72 0.60 18.25
N GLN A 307 0.14 0.68 19.44
CA GLN A 307 -1.27 0.32 19.69
C GLN A 307 -2.22 1.22 18.91
N ALA A 308 -1.97 2.54 18.90
CA ALA A 308 -2.83 3.50 18.22
C ALA A 308 -2.76 3.35 16.69
N ALA A 309 -1.57 3.11 16.12
CA ALA A 309 -1.39 2.81 14.69
C ALA A 309 -2.11 1.53 14.28
N LYS A 310 -2.01 0.47 15.10
CA LYS A 310 -2.73 -0.78 14.88
C LYS A 310 -4.23 -0.58 14.92
N LYS A 311 -4.72 0.14 15.93
CA LYS A 311 -6.14 0.46 16.09
C LYS A 311 -6.67 1.24 14.90
N TYR A 312 -5.95 2.25 14.42
CA TYR A 312 -6.29 2.97 13.20
C TYR A 312 -6.46 2.02 12.00
N PHE A 313 -5.53 1.06 11.82
CA PHE A 313 -5.65 0.10 10.74
C PHE A 313 -6.92 -0.76 10.86
N LEU A 314 -7.18 -1.30 12.05
CA LEU A 314 -8.33 -2.15 12.33
C LEU A 314 -9.67 -1.42 12.14
N ASP A 315 -9.72 -0.16 12.57
CA ASP A 315 -10.92 0.67 12.52
C ASP A 315 -11.24 1.16 11.11
N TYR A 316 -10.22 1.46 10.29
CA TYR A 316 -10.42 2.21 9.04
C TYR A 316 -9.85 1.55 7.78
N ALA A 317 -8.74 0.81 7.88
CA ALA A 317 -7.91 0.48 6.73
C ALA A 317 -7.79 -1.02 6.42
N THR A 318 -8.48 -1.92 7.14
CA THR A 318 -8.55 -3.33 6.76
C THR A 318 -9.23 -3.53 5.40
N PRO A 319 -8.98 -4.64 4.69
CA PRO A 319 -9.73 -4.97 3.47
C PRO A 319 -11.24 -4.83 3.61
N LEU A 320 -11.81 -5.43 4.67
CA LEU A 320 -13.22 -5.31 5.01
C LEU A 320 -13.65 -3.85 5.16
N LYS A 321 -12.95 -3.06 6.00
CA LYS A 321 -13.34 -1.67 6.28
C LYS A 321 -13.31 -0.79 5.03
N VAL A 322 -12.37 -1.02 4.12
CA VAL A 322 -12.34 -0.29 2.84
C VAL A 322 -13.55 -0.63 1.99
N ILE A 323 -13.92 -1.90 1.87
CA ILE A 323 -15.10 -2.31 1.09
C ILE A 323 -16.40 -1.85 1.74
N GLU A 324 -16.49 -1.88 3.08
CA GLU A 324 -17.62 -1.31 3.83
C GLU A 324 -17.85 0.17 3.48
N GLN A 325 -16.79 0.99 3.50
CA GLN A 325 -16.89 2.42 3.16
C GLN A 325 -17.39 2.63 1.74
N ILE A 326 -16.85 1.87 0.78
CA ILE A 326 -17.26 1.95 -0.62
C ILE A 326 -18.73 1.54 -0.78
N HIS A 327 -19.15 0.45 -0.11
CA HIS A 327 -20.53 0.00 -0.14
C HIS A 327 -21.49 1.01 0.50
N CYS A 328 -21.14 1.56 1.68
CA CYS A 328 -21.93 2.60 2.33
C CYS A 328 -22.11 3.81 1.43
N LYS A 329 -21.04 4.30 0.77
CA LYS A 329 -21.15 5.39 -0.20
C LYS A 329 -22.06 5.02 -1.38
N ALA A 330 -22.01 3.77 -1.86
CA ALA A 330 -22.86 3.30 -2.95
C ALA A 330 -24.36 3.32 -2.61
N LEU A 331 -24.68 3.13 -1.33
CA LEU A 331 -26.04 3.19 -0.80
C LEU A 331 -26.48 4.60 -0.36
N SER A 332 -25.56 5.46 0.08
CA SER A 332 -25.91 6.84 0.44
C SER A 332 -26.38 7.66 -0.77
N ASP A 333 -25.93 7.29 -1.97
CA ASP A 333 -26.38 7.87 -3.24
C ASP A 333 -27.50 7.00 -3.88
N TYR A 334 -28.20 6.18 -3.08
CA TYR A 334 -29.47 5.55 -3.45
C TYR A 334 -30.61 6.48 -3.00
N PRO A 335 -31.59 6.76 -3.87
CA PRO A 335 -32.73 7.60 -3.53
C PRO A 335 -33.57 7.05 -2.38
#